data_AF-A0A7Y9W5R8-F1
#
_entry.id   AF-A0A7Y9W5R8-F1
#
_cell.length_a   1.000
_cell.length_b   1.000
_cell.length_c   1.000
_cell.angle_alpha   90.00
_cell.angle_beta   90.00
_cell.angle_gamma   90.00
#
_symmetry.space_group_name_H-M   'P 1'
#
loop_
_entity.id
_entity.type
_entity.pdbx_description
1 polymer ?
#
loop_
_entity_poly.entity_id
_entity_poly.type
_entity_poly.pdbx_seq_one_letter_code
_entity_poly.pdbx_strand_id
1 'polypeptide(L)'
;MQLDIFNDSRDVMLRNDVLSTLQQYDAAGARRALQALANEYPDDVAQLYFGSIVNALEGRSTVPFDRHEAALQARQALSHVVQPAVARVFPRRTGATWLAPLWAELAGRAAALPLDADHADAHAAPLFLLAARWLEVSDAISRTRPGDGFQRRCAG
;
A
#
# COMPACT_ATOMS: atom_id res chain seq x y z
N MET A 1 38.12 -10.81 22.74
CA MET A 1 37.39 -10.34 21.54
C MET A 1 36.00 -10.95 21.64
N GLN A 2 35.00 -10.20 22.13
CA GLN A 2 33.67 -10.72 22.54
C GLN A 2 32.54 -9.68 22.28
N LEU A 3 32.78 -8.69 21.41
CA LEU A 3 31.88 -7.54 21.20
C LEU A 3 30.85 -7.74 20.07
N ASP A 4 30.98 -8.78 19.25
CA ASP A 4 30.13 -8.95 18.06
C ASP A 4 28.70 -9.42 18.41
N ILE A 5 28.54 -10.28 19.42
CA ILE A 5 27.24 -10.86 19.78
C ILE A 5 26.24 -9.84 20.35
N PHE A 6 26.73 -8.78 21.00
CA PHE A 6 25.88 -7.72 21.55
C PHE A 6 25.50 -6.70 20.49
N ASN A 7 26.37 -6.47 19.50
CA ASN A 7 26.07 -5.63 18.36
C ASN A 7 25.00 -6.29 17.48
N ASP A 8 25.12 -7.59 17.24
CA ASP A 8 24.08 -8.39 16.56
C ASP A 8 22.76 -8.36 17.33
N SER A 9 22.80 -8.42 18.66
CA SER A 9 21.60 -8.36 19.50
C SER A 9 20.91 -6.99 19.45
N ARG A 10 21.69 -5.90 19.37
CA ARG A 10 21.15 -4.53 19.34
C ARG A 10 20.59 -4.16 17.97
N ASP A 11 21.27 -4.52 16.88
CA ASP A 11 20.73 -4.40 15.52
C ASP A 11 19.40 -5.16 15.39
N VAL A 12 19.37 -6.43 15.85
CA VAL A 12 18.15 -7.25 15.84
C VAL A 12 17.02 -6.60 16.66
N MET A 13 17.33 -6.04 17.83
CA MET A 13 16.34 -5.34 18.66
C MET A 13 15.75 -4.13 17.93
N LEU A 14 16.57 -3.24 17.38
CA LEU A 14 16.11 -2.03 16.68
C LEU A 14 15.29 -2.37 15.44
N ARG A 15 15.72 -3.39 14.67
CA ARG A 15 14.94 -3.87 13.51
C ARG A 15 13.60 -4.44 13.94
N ASN A 16 13.53 -5.17 15.05
CA ASN A 16 12.29 -5.69 15.60
C ASN A 16 11.35 -4.58 16.11
N ASP A 17 11.88 -3.49 16.65
CA ASP A 17 11.08 -2.32 17.03
C ASP A 17 10.43 -1.65 15.82
N VAL A 18 11.20 -1.49 14.72
CA VAL A 18 10.66 -1.00 13.45
C VAL A 18 9.59 -1.96 12.91
N LEU A 19 9.84 -3.27 12.91
CA LEU A 19 8.86 -4.27 12.48
C LEU A 19 7.57 -4.22 13.30
N SER A 20 7.68 -4.11 14.61
CA SER A 20 6.54 -4.12 15.53
C SER A 20 5.62 -2.92 15.31
N THR A 21 6.20 -1.73 15.09
CA THR A 21 5.46 -0.50 14.78
C THR A 21 4.84 -0.55 13.38
N LEU A 22 5.56 -1.10 12.38
CA LEU A 22 5.00 -1.33 11.04
C LEU A 22 3.82 -2.31 11.03
N GLN A 23 3.88 -3.37 11.84
CA GLN A 23 2.77 -4.33 11.99
C GLN A 23 1.50 -3.68 12.54
N GLN A 24 1.66 -2.66 13.39
CA GLN A 24 0.57 -1.90 13.98
C GLN A 24 0.07 -0.76 13.09
N TYR A 25 0.68 -0.55 11.91
CA TYR A 25 0.45 0.61 11.05
C TYR A 25 0.69 1.95 11.77
N ASP A 26 1.53 1.96 12.81
CA ASP A 26 1.91 3.18 13.53
C ASP A 26 3.04 3.89 12.78
N ALA A 27 2.66 4.81 11.89
CA ALA A 27 3.61 5.59 11.08
C ALA A 27 4.60 6.39 11.95
N ALA A 28 4.10 7.04 13.02
CA ALA A 28 4.91 7.89 13.88
C ALA A 28 5.85 7.07 14.76
N GLY A 29 5.39 5.94 15.29
CA GLY A 29 6.23 4.96 15.97
C GLY A 29 7.31 4.40 15.07
N ALA A 30 6.93 3.98 13.85
CA ALA A 30 7.87 3.40 12.89
C ALA A 30 8.93 4.39 12.42
N ARG A 31 8.58 5.67 12.23
CA ARG A 31 9.55 6.73 11.92
C ARG A 31 10.57 6.93 13.05
N ARG A 32 10.11 6.94 14.31
CA ARG A 32 11.01 7.08 15.47
C ARG A 32 11.93 5.86 15.62
N ALA A 33 11.39 4.66 15.47
CA ALA A 33 12.18 3.43 15.52
C ALA A 33 13.23 3.38 14.38
N LEU A 34 12.85 3.81 13.17
CA LEU A 34 13.76 3.88 12.03
C LEU A 34 14.88 4.91 12.24
N GLN A 35 14.57 6.07 12.84
CA GLN A 35 15.59 7.05 13.20
C GLN A 35 16.57 6.51 14.25
N ALA A 36 16.08 5.75 15.24
CA ALA A 36 16.95 5.08 16.21
C ALA A 36 17.90 4.08 15.53
N LEU A 37 17.39 3.26 14.61
CA LEU A 37 18.20 2.34 13.81
C LEU A 37 19.25 3.10 12.97
N ALA A 38 18.85 4.16 12.27
CA ALA A 38 19.75 4.95 11.41
C ALA A 38 20.85 5.68 12.18
N ASN A 39 20.57 6.13 13.40
CA ASN A 39 21.56 6.79 14.26
C ASN A 39 22.66 5.83 14.72
N GLU A 40 22.32 4.55 14.90
CA GLU A 40 23.26 3.55 15.41
C GLU A 40 23.94 2.75 14.29
N TYR A 41 23.23 2.51 13.19
CA TYR A 41 23.67 1.71 12.06
C TYR A 41 23.46 2.45 10.73
N PRO A 42 24.16 3.58 10.48
CA PRO A 42 23.87 4.47 9.36
C PRO A 42 24.03 3.82 7.98
N ASP A 43 24.89 2.82 7.85
CA ASP A 43 25.16 2.12 6.59
C ASP A 43 24.25 0.89 6.37
N ASP A 44 23.26 0.67 7.24
CA ASP A 44 22.36 -0.47 7.12
C ASP A 44 21.39 -0.33 5.93
N VAL A 45 21.55 -1.24 4.96
CA VAL A 45 20.69 -1.35 3.78
C VAL A 45 19.21 -1.57 4.09
N ALA A 46 18.88 -2.11 5.26
CA ALA A 46 17.50 -2.33 5.70
C ALA A 46 16.73 -1.00 5.85
N GLN A 47 17.43 0.10 6.11
CA GLN A 47 16.84 1.43 6.21
C GLN A 47 16.11 1.85 4.93
N LEU A 48 16.59 1.45 3.75
CA LEU A 48 15.93 1.76 2.48
C LEU A 48 14.55 1.10 2.38
N TYR A 49 14.46 -0.16 2.82
CA TYR A 49 13.20 -0.90 2.80
C TYR A 49 12.25 -0.36 3.86
N PHE A 50 12.72 -0.19 5.10
CA PHE A 50 11.90 0.36 6.17
C PHE A 50 11.43 1.78 5.87
N GLY A 51 12.29 2.63 5.35
CA GLY A 51 11.94 4.01 4.95
C GLY A 51 10.85 4.05 3.89
N SER A 52 10.93 3.17 2.88
CA SER A 52 9.89 3.05 1.85
C SER A 52 8.53 2.68 2.43
N ILE A 53 8.50 1.77 3.41
CA ILE A 53 7.27 1.31 4.07
C ILE A 53 6.72 2.42 5.00
N VAL A 54 7.58 3.07 5.78
CA VAL A 54 7.21 4.19 6.67
C VAL A 54 6.63 5.36 5.86
N ASN A 55 7.27 5.74 4.76
CA ASN A 55 6.78 6.81 3.90
C ASN A 55 5.40 6.49 3.30
N ALA A 56 5.15 5.21 2.98
CA ALA A 56 3.84 4.77 2.52
C ALA A 56 2.77 4.91 3.61
N LEU A 57 3.10 4.64 4.88
CA LEU A 57 2.17 4.82 6.01
C LEU A 57 1.91 6.30 6.31
N GLU A 58 2.94 7.14 6.25
CA GLU A 58 2.79 8.59 6.47
C GLU A 58 2.02 9.28 5.33
N GLY A 59 2.17 8.79 4.10
CA GLY A 59 1.49 9.30 2.91
C GLY A 59 0.04 8.84 2.76
N ARG A 60 -0.50 8.09 3.74
CA ARG A 60 -1.89 7.64 3.74
C ARG A 60 -2.84 8.83 3.75
N SER A 61 -3.92 8.71 3.00
CA SER A 61 -4.91 9.75 2.82
C SER A 61 -6.23 9.16 2.40
N THR A 62 -7.33 9.74 2.88
CA THR A 62 -8.69 9.41 2.43
C THR A 62 -9.21 10.38 1.38
N VAL A 63 -8.39 11.35 0.96
CA VAL A 63 -8.79 12.36 -0.02
C VAL A 63 -8.93 11.70 -1.39
N PRO A 64 -10.11 11.82 -2.04
CA PRO A 64 -10.33 11.29 -3.38
C PRO A 64 -9.34 11.83 -4.40
N PHE A 65 -9.08 11.06 -5.46
CA PHE A 65 -8.28 11.54 -6.57
C PHE A 65 -9.13 12.40 -7.51
N ASP A 66 -8.59 13.56 -7.89
CA ASP A 66 -9.23 14.45 -8.87
C ASP A 66 -8.96 14.02 -10.33
N ARG A 67 -7.95 13.18 -10.55
CA ARG A 67 -7.42 12.82 -11.89
C ARG A 67 -6.81 11.43 -11.93
N HIS A 68 -6.95 10.74 -13.06
CA HIS A 68 -6.44 9.38 -13.29
C HIS A 68 -4.93 9.27 -13.18
N GLU A 69 -4.18 10.28 -13.61
CA GLU A 69 -2.72 10.31 -13.48
C GLU A 69 -2.25 10.26 -12.01
N ALA A 70 -2.97 10.89 -11.08
CA ALA A 70 -2.65 10.85 -9.66
C ALA A 70 -2.92 9.46 -9.08
N ALA A 71 -4.02 8.82 -9.49
CA ALA A 71 -4.35 7.45 -9.11
C ALA A 71 -3.32 6.45 -9.68
N LEU A 72 -2.90 6.63 -10.93
CA LEU A 72 -1.87 5.78 -11.56
C LEU A 72 -0.51 5.95 -10.87
N GLN A 73 -0.09 7.18 -10.58
CA GLN A 73 1.16 7.46 -9.86
C GLN A 73 1.15 6.81 -8.47
N ALA A 74 0.04 6.94 -7.72
CA ALA A 74 -0.10 6.32 -6.41
C ALA A 74 -0.04 4.78 -6.51
N ARG A 75 -0.70 4.19 -7.51
CA ARG A 75 -0.65 2.74 -7.77
C ARG A 75 0.78 2.29 -8.06
N GLN A 76 1.47 2.99 -8.96
CA GLN A 76 2.84 2.67 -9.33
C GLN A 76 3.80 2.79 -8.15
N ALA A 77 3.65 3.80 -7.30
CA ALA A 77 4.44 3.93 -6.07
C ALA A 77 4.22 2.72 -5.14
N LEU A 78 2.97 2.31 -4.93
CA LEU A 78 2.65 1.16 -4.08
C LEU A 78 3.16 -0.17 -4.69
N SER A 79 3.03 -0.37 -6.01
CA SER A 79 3.49 -1.59 -6.71
C SER A 79 5.00 -1.69 -6.89
N HIS A 80 5.69 -0.59 -7.23
CA HIS A 80 7.10 -0.63 -7.62
C HIS A 80 8.06 -0.30 -6.48
N VAL A 81 7.60 0.41 -5.44
CA VAL A 81 8.46 0.83 -4.32
C VAL A 81 8.08 0.06 -3.07
N VAL A 82 6.82 0.15 -2.65
CA VAL A 82 6.39 -0.34 -1.34
C VAL A 82 6.26 -1.86 -1.34
N GLN A 83 5.63 -2.45 -2.37
CA GLN A 83 5.44 -3.90 -2.44
C GLN A 83 6.77 -4.69 -2.43
N PRO A 84 7.81 -4.30 -3.20
CA PRO A 84 9.13 -4.93 -3.09
C PRO A 84 9.77 -4.75 -1.71
N ALA A 85 9.65 -3.56 -1.09
CA ALA A 85 10.17 -3.32 0.25
C ALA A 85 9.47 -4.22 1.29
N VAL A 86 8.14 -4.33 1.25
CA VAL A 86 7.35 -5.23 2.09
C VAL A 86 7.78 -6.68 1.89
N ALA A 87 8.07 -7.10 0.65
CA ALA A 87 8.53 -8.47 0.36
C ALA A 87 9.94 -8.77 0.89
N ARG A 88 10.77 -7.76 1.17
CA ARG A 88 12.08 -7.92 1.83
C ARG A 88 11.96 -8.03 3.34
N VAL A 89 10.92 -7.45 3.91
CA VAL A 89 10.75 -7.26 5.36
C VAL A 89 9.80 -8.31 5.96
N PHE A 90 8.73 -8.66 5.24
CA PHE A 90 7.71 -9.61 5.68
C PHE A 90 7.77 -10.91 4.88
N PRO A 91 7.51 -12.08 5.50
CA PRO A 91 7.24 -13.30 4.76
C PRO A 91 6.10 -13.11 3.75
N ARG A 92 6.18 -13.74 2.58
CA ARG A 92 5.27 -13.50 1.43
C ARG A 92 3.78 -13.45 1.78
N ARG A 93 3.28 -14.36 2.62
CA ARG A 93 1.85 -14.39 3.01
C ARG A 93 1.48 -13.21 3.91
N THR A 94 2.35 -12.85 4.85
CA THR A 94 2.16 -11.72 5.74
C THR A 94 2.23 -10.40 4.99
N GLY A 95 3.13 -10.28 3.99
CA GLY A 95 3.28 -9.07 3.19
C GLY A 95 2.05 -8.73 2.35
N ALA A 96 1.39 -9.72 1.74
CA ALA A 96 0.16 -9.49 0.98
C ALA A 96 -0.99 -9.00 1.88
N THR A 97 -1.18 -9.64 3.04
CA THR A 97 -2.16 -9.21 4.04
C THR A 97 -1.86 -7.80 4.57
N TRP A 98 -0.59 -7.46 4.73
CA TRP A 98 -0.16 -6.14 5.17
C TRP A 98 -0.39 -5.04 4.10
N LEU A 99 -0.27 -5.38 2.82
CA LEU A 99 -0.54 -4.42 1.73
C LEU A 99 -2.04 -4.19 1.47
N ALA A 100 -2.90 -5.13 1.86
CA ALA A 100 -4.33 -5.09 1.53
C ALA A 100 -5.04 -3.80 1.98
N PRO A 101 -4.81 -3.25 3.19
CA PRO A 101 -5.42 -1.98 3.60
C PRO A 101 -4.97 -0.78 2.77
N LEU A 102 -3.71 -0.77 2.30
CA LEU A 102 -3.18 0.31 1.45
C LEU A 102 -3.81 0.27 0.06
N TRP A 103 -3.97 -0.93 -0.52
CA TRP A 103 -4.69 -1.12 -1.78
C TRP A 103 -6.16 -0.71 -1.67
N ALA A 104 -6.83 -1.04 -0.57
CA ALA A 104 -8.23 -0.68 -0.32
C ALA A 104 -8.41 0.84 -0.20
N GLU A 105 -7.49 1.53 0.48
CA GLU A 105 -7.50 2.98 0.60
C GLU A 105 -7.35 3.64 -0.78
N LEU A 106 -6.38 3.18 -1.59
CA LEU A 106 -6.16 3.68 -2.94
C LEU A 106 -7.38 3.47 -3.83
N ALA A 107 -8.01 2.29 -3.75
CA ALA A 107 -9.26 1.99 -4.45
C ALA A 107 -10.41 2.92 -4.01
N GLY A 108 -10.55 3.19 -2.71
CA GLY A 108 -11.55 4.12 -2.18
C GLY A 108 -11.36 5.54 -2.72
N ARG A 109 -10.11 6.01 -2.80
CA ARG A 109 -9.79 7.34 -3.37
C ARG A 109 -10.06 7.42 -4.87
N ALA A 110 -9.89 6.31 -5.58
CA ALA A 110 -10.15 6.22 -7.02
C ALA A 110 -11.65 5.97 -7.35
N ALA A 111 -12.49 5.68 -6.36
CA ALA A 111 -13.89 5.26 -6.58
C ALA A 111 -14.80 6.33 -7.21
N ALA A 112 -14.39 7.60 -7.15
CA ALA A 112 -15.11 8.71 -7.79
C ALA A 112 -14.65 8.96 -9.24
N LEU A 113 -13.53 8.37 -9.68
CA LEU A 113 -13.03 8.55 -11.03
C LEU A 113 -13.88 7.73 -12.01
N PRO A 114 -14.29 8.30 -13.16
CA PRO A 114 -14.95 7.55 -14.21
C PRO A 114 -14.00 6.50 -14.79
N LEU A 115 -14.55 5.44 -15.39
CA LEU A 115 -13.74 4.48 -16.13
C LEU A 115 -13.11 5.17 -17.35
N ASP A 116 -11.78 5.09 -17.44
CA ASP A 116 -11.01 5.50 -18.62
C ASP A 116 -10.28 4.27 -19.16
N ALA A 117 -10.42 4.00 -20.45
CA ALA A 117 -9.83 2.84 -21.11
C ALA A 117 -8.30 2.91 -21.16
N ASP A 118 -7.75 4.12 -21.30
CA ASP A 118 -6.30 4.34 -21.36
C ASP A 118 -5.65 4.20 -19.97
N HIS A 119 -6.47 4.30 -18.91
CA HIS A 119 -6.04 4.21 -17.51
C HIS A 119 -6.85 3.17 -16.72
N ALA A 120 -7.29 2.09 -17.37
CA ALA A 120 -8.19 1.09 -16.78
C ALA A 120 -7.64 0.49 -15.48
N ASP A 121 -6.32 0.32 -15.40
CA ASP A 121 -5.59 -0.17 -14.23
C ASP A 121 -5.67 0.74 -12.99
N ALA A 122 -5.94 2.03 -13.18
CA ALA A 122 -6.06 3.02 -12.12
C ALA A 122 -7.50 3.18 -11.62
N HIS A 123 -8.46 2.50 -12.24
CA HIS A 123 -9.85 2.46 -11.79
C HIS A 123 -9.97 1.71 -10.45
N ALA A 124 -11.01 2.02 -9.66
CA ALA A 124 -11.20 1.43 -8.32
C ALA A 124 -11.36 -0.09 -8.33
N ALA A 125 -12.00 -0.67 -9.36
CA ALA A 125 -12.25 -2.11 -9.44
C ALA A 125 -10.97 -2.99 -9.42
N PRO A 126 -9.96 -2.78 -10.30
CA PRO A 126 -8.72 -3.55 -10.23
C PRO A 126 -7.94 -3.33 -8.93
N LEU A 127 -8.08 -2.17 -8.30
CA LEU A 127 -7.43 -1.87 -7.03
C LEU A 127 -8.08 -2.62 -5.85
N PHE A 128 -9.41 -2.76 -5.83
CA PHE A 128 -10.09 -3.61 -4.85
C PHE A 128 -9.77 -5.10 -5.02
N LEU A 129 -9.49 -5.56 -6.25
CA LEU A 129 -8.99 -6.92 -6.50
C LEU A 129 -7.63 -7.15 -5.84
N LEU A 130 -6.70 -6.20 -5.97
CA LEU A 130 -5.40 -6.26 -5.31
C LEU A 130 -5.50 -6.23 -3.78
N ALA A 131 -6.54 -5.57 -3.26
CA ALA A 131 -6.86 -5.57 -1.83
C ALA A 131 -7.53 -6.85 -1.34
N ALA A 132 -7.78 -7.84 -2.22
CA ALA A 132 -8.59 -9.03 -1.95
C ALA A 132 -10.00 -8.72 -1.39
N ARG A 133 -10.55 -7.55 -1.73
CA ARG A 133 -11.84 -7.04 -1.26
C ARG A 133 -12.94 -7.28 -2.29
N TRP A 134 -13.35 -8.54 -2.40
CA TRP A 134 -14.25 -9.03 -3.46
C TRP A 134 -15.64 -8.40 -3.48
N LEU A 135 -16.17 -7.95 -2.34
CA LEU A 135 -17.50 -7.32 -2.27
C LEU A 135 -17.46 -5.91 -2.88
N GLU A 136 -16.43 -5.13 -2.56
CA GLU A 136 -16.20 -3.78 -3.05
C GLU A 136 -15.88 -3.74 -4.55
N VAL A 137 -15.30 -4.82 -5.10
CA VAL A 137 -15.14 -5.00 -6.55
C VAL A 137 -16.49 -5.01 -7.27
N SER A 138 -17.48 -5.72 -6.71
CA SER A 138 -18.82 -5.85 -7.32
C SER A 138 -19.56 -4.51 -7.37
N ASP A 139 -19.47 -3.73 -6.28
CA ASP A 139 -20.05 -2.39 -6.21
C ASP A 139 -19.39 -1.42 -7.19
N ALA A 140 -18.05 -1.45 -7.30
CA ALA A 140 -17.32 -0.59 -8.23
C ALA A 140 -17.69 -0.88 -9.70
N ILE A 141 -17.79 -2.16 -10.08
CA ILE A 141 -18.21 -2.57 -11.43
C ILE A 141 -19.65 -2.14 -11.70
N SER A 142 -20.54 -2.24 -10.70
CA SER A 142 -21.94 -1.85 -10.84
C SER A 142 -22.11 -0.35 -11.10
N ARG A 143 -21.21 0.50 -10.59
CA ARG A 143 -21.19 1.95 -10.85
C ARG A 143 -20.67 2.32 -12.24
N THR A 144 -19.82 1.48 -12.83
CA THR A 144 -19.33 1.68 -14.20
C THR A 144 -20.31 1.23 -15.29
N ARG A 145 -21.40 0.55 -14.93
CA ARG A 145 -22.45 0.22 -15.90
C ARG A 145 -23.21 1.50 -16.26
N PRO A 146 -23.31 1.89 -17.54
CA PRO A 146 -24.31 2.85 -17.95
C PRO A 146 -25.68 2.28 -17.60
N GLY A 147 -26.48 3.04 -16.86
CA GLY A 147 -27.84 2.65 -16.51
C GLY A 147 -28.66 2.26 -17.74
N ASP A 148 -29.43 1.18 -17.60
CA ASP A 148 -30.71 0.90 -18.26
C ASP A 148 -31.07 1.73 -19.50
N GLY A 149 -30.47 1.37 -20.64
CA GLY A 149 -30.82 1.90 -21.96
C GLY A 149 -31.31 0.85 -22.97
N PHE A 150 -31.34 -0.44 -22.62
CA PHE A 150 -31.56 -1.52 -23.61
C PHE A 150 -32.91 -2.26 -23.51
N GLN A 151 -33.82 -1.85 -22.62
CA GLN A 151 -35.09 -2.55 -22.41
C GLN A 151 -36.33 -1.87 -23.00
N ARG A 152 -36.16 -0.86 -23.88
CA ARG A 152 -37.26 -0.18 -24.58
C ARG A 152 -37.25 -0.34 -26.12
N ARG A 153 -36.81 -1.49 -26.63
CA ARG A 153 -36.87 -1.76 -28.08
C ARG A 153 -37.13 -3.23 -28.44
N CYS A 154 -38.07 -3.89 -27.74
CA CYS A 154 -38.67 -5.17 -28.17
C CYS A 154 -40.20 -5.22 -27.93
N ALA A 155 -40.86 -4.06 -27.81
CA ALA A 155 -42.31 -3.95 -27.80
C ALA A 155 -42.69 -2.78 -28.71
N GLY A 156 -42.90 -3.09 -29.98
CA GLY A 156 -43.26 -2.19 -31.06
C GLY A 156 -43.42 -2.99 -32.33
#